data_AF-A0A521KDU0-F1
#
_entry.id   AF-A0A521KDU0-F1
#
_cell.length_a   1.000
_cell.length_b   1.000
_cell.length_c   1.000
_cell.angle_alpha   90.00
_cell.angle_beta   90.00
_cell.angle_gamma   90.00
#
_symmetry.space_group_name_H-M   'P 1'
#
loop_
_entity.id
_entity.type
_entity.pdbx_description
1 polymer ?
#
loop_
_entity_poly.entity_id
_entity_poly.type
_entity_poly.pdbx_seq_one_letter_code
_entity_poly.pdbx_strand_id
1 'polypeptide(L)'
;MLPKRRTPTHPGTILREEFLTPLAISQVALAHHVGIPAQRLDEMVRGKRGVSPKTAWLFAAALGTSPEFWSNLQARYDLARSRPHRNIRSLRIRSVRSARWSC
;
A
#
# COMPACT_ATOMS: atom_id res chain seq x y z
N MET A 1 14.80 13.75 10.53
CA MET A 1 15.00 14.05 9.09
C MET A 1 14.82 12.76 8.29
N LEU A 2 13.78 12.63 7.45
CA LEU A 2 13.62 11.46 6.57
C LEU A 2 14.32 11.73 5.22
N PRO A 3 15.17 10.82 4.72
CA PRO A 3 15.88 11.00 3.46
C PRO A 3 14.91 11.07 2.27
N LYS A 4 15.02 12.14 1.49
CA LYS A 4 14.10 12.60 0.44
C LYS A 4 14.08 11.75 -0.84
N ARG A 5 14.81 10.63 -0.87
CA ARG A 5 15.02 9.76 -2.05
C ARG A 5 15.15 8.28 -1.67
N ARG A 6 14.22 7.73 -0.89
CA ARG A 6 14.08 6.27 -0.78
C ARG A 6 12.91 5.85 -1.65
N THR A 7 13.17 4.99 -2.63
CA THR A 7 12.11 4.29 -3.35
C THR A 7 11.28 3.55 -2.30
N PRO A 8 9.96 3.76 -2.24
CA PRO A 8 9.11 3.04 -1.29
C PRO A 8 9.32 1.54 -1.45
N THR A 9 9.48 0.85 -0.33
CA THR A 9 9.65 -0.60 -0.30
C THR A 9 8.34 -1.29 -0.63
N HIS A 10 8.39 -2.40 -1.38
CA HIS A 10 7.20 -3.19 -1.67
C HIS A 10 6.58 -3.72 -0.36
N PRO A 11 5.24 -3.69 -0.20
CA PRO A 11 4.59 -4.15 1.03
C PRO A 11 4.93 -5.61 1.38
N GLY A 12 5.14 -6.48 0.39
CA GLY A 12 5.56 -7.85 0.63
C GLY A 12 6.97 -8.00 1.21
N THR A 13 7.88 -7.08 0.92
CA THR A 13 9.21 -7.06 1.58
C THR A 13 9.06 -6.63 3.04
N ILE A 14 8.24 -5.61 3.32
CA ILE A 14 7.91 -5.19 4.69
C ILE A 14 7.27 -6.35 5.48
N LEU A 15 6.32 -7.07 4.87
CA LEU A 15 5.72 -8.26 5.47
C LEU A 15 6.78 -9.27 5.91
N ARG A 16 7.76 -9.56 5.04
CA ARG A 16 8.81 -10.53 5.34
C ARG A 16 9.74 -10.03 6.45
N GLU A 17 10.33 -8.86 6.27
CA GLU A 17 11.40 -8.37 7.15
C GLU A 17 10.89 -7.92 8.52
N GLU A 18 9.73 -7.27 8.58
CA GLU A 18 9.23 -6.65 9.82
C GLU A 18 8.28 -7.56 10.62
N PHE A 19 7.70 -8.59 9.98
CA PHE A 19 6.72 -9.47 10.63
C PHE A 19 7.13 -10.94 10.56
N LEU A 20 7.33 -11.53 9.38
CA LEU A 20 7.61 -12.97 9.29
C LEU A 20 8.95 -13.36 9.94
N THR A 21 10.02 -12.61 9.66
CA THR A 21 11.35 -12.87 10.20
C THR A 21 11.38 -12.73 11.73
N PRO A 22 10.89 -11.64 12.35
CA PRO A 22 10.90 -11.49 13.81
C PRO A 22 9.98 -12.47 14.54
N LEU A 23 8.87 -12.87 13.92
CA LEU A 23 7.94 -13.87 14.47
C LEU A 23 8.40 -15.31 14.21
N ALA A 24 9.48 -15.52 13.46
CA ALA A 24 9.97 -16.84 13.02
C ALA A 24 8.88 -17.71 12.35
N ILE A 25 7.93 -17.09 11.64
CA ILE A 25 6.86 -17.79 10.94
C ILE A 25 7.14 -17.89 9.44
N SER A 26 6.80 -19.03 8.85
CA SER A 26 6.94 -19.22 7.41
C SER A 26 5.81 -18.52 6.65
N GLN A 27 6.08 -18.17 5.40
CA GLN A 27 5.06 -17.66 4.47
C GLN A 27 3.88 -18.65 4.34
N VAL A 28 4.17 -19.95 4.25
CA VAL A 28 3.15 -20.99 4.15
C VAL A 28 2.25 -21.00 5.40
N ALA A 29 2.83 -20.85 6.60
CA ALA A 29 2.09 -20.79 7.84
C ALA A 29 1.16 -19.57 7.89
N LEU A 30 1.63 -18.38 7.53
CA LEU A 30 0.77 -17.19 7.47
C LEU A 30 -0.33 -17.36 6.41
N ALA A 31 0.00 -17.86 5.22
CA ALA A 31 -0.97 -18.07 4.14
C ALA A 31 -2.09 -19.02 4.56
N HIS A 32 -1.75 -20.12 5.24
CA HIS A 32 -2.71 -21.04 5.83
C HIS A 32 -3.56 -20.36 6.92
N HIS A 33 -2.92 -19.61 7.83
CA HIS A 33 -3.61 -18.91 8.92
C HIS A 33 -4.65 -17.91 8.42
N VAL A 34 -4.32 -17.13 7.38
CA VAL A 34 -5.24 -16.13 6.80
C VAL A 34 -6.15 -16.69 5.70
N GLY A 35 -6.06 -17.98 5.38
CA GLY A 35 -6.92 -18.63 4.38
C GLY A 35 -6.68 -18.16 2.94
N ILE A 36 -5.44 -17.88 2.55
CA ILE A 36 -5.08 -17.56 1.16
C ILE A 36 -4.09 -18.59 0.59
N PRO A 37 -4.06 -18.81 -0.74
CA PRO A 37 -3.07 -19.71 -1.34
C PRO A 37 -1.64 -19.27 -1.03
N ALA A 38 -0.76 -20.20 -0.64
CA ALA A 38 0.65 -19.91 -0.36
C ALA A 38 1.36 -19.23 -1.53
N GLN A 39 1.05 -19.64 -2.77
CA GLN A 39 1.55 -18.98 -3.98
C GLN A 39 1.19 -17.49 -4.04
N ARG A 40 -0.02 -17.12 -3.62
CA ARG A 40 -0.46 -15.72 -3.61
C ARG A 40 0.41 -14.90 -2.65
N LEU A 41 0.70 -15.43 -1.47
CA LEU A 41 1.55 -14.77 -0.49
C LEU A 41 3.00 -14.67 -0.98
N ASP A 42 3.53 -15.74 -1.57
CA ASP A 42 4.87 -15.78 -2.15
C ASP A 42 5.05 -14.75 -3.29
N GLU A 43 4.06 -14.63 -4.18
CA GLU A 43 4.05 -13.59 -5.22
C GLU A 43 4.05 -12.17 -4.62
N MET A 44 3.37 -11.96 -3.49
CA MET A 44 3.39 -10.68 -2.79
C MET A 44 4.76 -10.39 -2.19
N VAL A 45 5.36 -11.37 -1.49
CA VAL A 45 6.70 -11.23 -0.89
C VAL A 45 7.77 -10.98 -1.95
N ARG A 46 7.65 -11.62 -3.11
CA ARG A 46 8.56 -11.43 -4.27
C ARG A 46 8.31 -10.14 -5.05
N GLY A 47 7.32 -9.32 -4.66
CA GLY A 47 7.02 -8.06 -5.35
C GLY A 47 6.34 -8.22 -6.71
N LYS A 48 5.88 -9.42 -7.05
CA LYS A 48 5.17 -9.72 -8.31
C LYS A 48 3.70 -9.33 -8.24
N ARG A 49 3.11 -9.36 -7.04
CA ARG A 49 1.70 -9.04 -6.78
C ARG A 49 1.59 -8.00 -5.66
N GLY A 50 0.69 -7.04 -5.82
CA GLY A 50 0.35 -6.08 -4.76
C GLY A 50 -0.59 -6.64 -3.70
N VAL A 51 -0.71 -5.95 -2.58
CA VAL A 51 -1.67 -6.26 -1.52
C VAL A 51 -3.02 -5.63 -1.85
N SER A 52 -4.05 -6.47 -2.02
CA SER A 52 -5.43 -6.00 -2.24
C SER A 52 -6.09 -5.56 -0.93
N PRO A 53 -7.15 -4.72 -0.96
CA PRO A 53 -7.88 -4.32 0.25
C PRO A 53 -8.39 -5.51 1.09
N LYS A 54 -8.86 -6.58 0.43
CA LYS A 54 -9.27 -7.82 1.12
C LYS A 54 -8.10 -8.46 1.87
N THR A 55 -6.92 -8.52 1.25
CA THR A 55 -5.72 -9.09 1.88
C THR A 55 -5.22 -8.19 3.01
N ALA A 56 -5.34 -6.87 2.87
CA ALA A 56 -4.98 -5.92 3.92
C ALA A 56 -5.76 -6.16 5.22
N TRP A 57 -7.08 -6.42 5.13
CA TRP A 57 -7.88 -6.82 6.29
C TRP A 57 -7.41 -8.12 6.94
N LEU A 58 -7.02 -9.11 6.12
CA LEU A 58 -6.52 -10.39 6.64
C LEU A 58 -5.18 -10.23 7.38
N PHE A 59 -4.26 -9.44 6.83
CA PHE A 59 -2.98 -9.14 7.49
C PHE A 59 -3.15 -8.29 8.74
N ALA A 60 -4.07 -7.32 8.71
CA ALA A 60 -4.45 -6.52 9.86
C ALA A 60 -4.87 -7.40 11.05
N ALA A 61 -5.81 -8.31 10.80
CA ALA A 61 -6.30 -9.25 11.80
C ALA A 61 -5.21 -10.21 12.30
N ALA A 62 -4.38 -10.76 11.42
CA ALA A 62 -3.36 -11.74 11.78
C ALA A 62 -2.14 -11.15 12.50
N LEU A 63 -1.78 -9.89 12.21
CA LEU A 63 -0.53 -9.27 12.65
C LEU A 63 -0.74 -8.10 13.63
N GLY A 64 -1.99 -7.84 14.05
CA GLY A 64 -2.31 -6.75 14.97
C GLY A 64 -2.03 -5.36 14.40
N THR A 65 -2.25 -5.18 13.10
CA THR A 65 -2.04 -3.91 12.38
C THR A 65 -3.37 -3.37 11.84
N SER A 66 -3.35 -2.22 11.15
CA SER A 66 -4.53 -1.68 10.48
C SER A 66 -4.55 -2.05 8.99
N PRO A 67 -5.73 -2.23 8.36
CA PRO A 67 -5.79 -2.45 6.91
C PRO A 67 -5.23 -1.24 6.14
N GLU A 68 -5.39 -0.02 6.66
CA GLU A 68 -4.84 1.20 6.07
C GLU A 68 -3.32 1.17 6.03
N PHE A 69 -2.66 0.57 7.02
CA PHE A 69 -1.20 0.41 7.00
C PHE A 69 -0.75 -0.31 5.73
N TRP A 70 -1.36 -1.45 5.41
CA TRP A 70 -1.05 -2.24 4.22
C TRP A 70 -1.43 -1.52 2.92
N SER A 71 -2.63 -0.93 2.87
CA SER A 71 -3.08 -0.17 1.70
C SER A 71 -2.20 1.05 1.42
N ASN A 72 -1.73 1.74 2.46
CA ASN A 72 -0.84 2.89 2.32
C ASN A 72 0.55 2.49 1.81
N LEU A 73 1.08 1.34 2.25
CA LEU A 73 2.33 0.80 1.70
C LEU A 73 2.20 0.51 0.20
N GLN A 74 1.11 -0.17 -0.19
CA GLN A 74 0.83 -0.46 -1.59
C GLN A 74 0.70 0.82 -2.42
N ALA A 75 -0.11 1.78 -1.96
CA ALA A 75 -0.33 3.04 -2.67
C ALA A 75 0.98 3.82 -2.85
N ARG A 76 1.81 3.90 -1.81
CA ARG A 76 3.12 4.57 -1.88
C ARG A 76 4.05 3.90 -2.89
N TYR A 77 4.10 2.56 -2.88
CA TYR A 77 4.88 1.79 -3.85
C TYR A 77 4.42 2.03 -5.29
N ASP A 78 3.11 1.94 -5.52
CA ASP A 78 2.54 2.11 -6.85
C ASP A 78 2.72 3.53 -7.38
N LEU A 79 2.51 4.55 -6.55
CA LEU A 79 2.72 5.95 -6.92
C LEU A 79 4.19 6.23 -7.28
N ALA A 80 5.14 5.63 -6.56
CA ALA A 80 6.55 5.79 -6.87
C ALA A 80 6.94 5.08 -8.16
N ARG A 81 6.41 3.89 -8.41
CA ARG A 81 6.68 3.10 -9.62
C ARG A 81 6.00 3.67 -10.87
N SER A 82 4.82 4.24 -10.73
CA SER A 82 4.01 4.78 -11.83
C SER A 82 4.18 6.28 -12.06
N ARG A 83 5.15 6.92 -11.37
CA ARG A 83 5.33 8.37 -11.42
C ARG A 83 5.49 8.84 -12.87
N PRO A 84 4.55 9.65 -13.38
CA PRO A 84 4.62 10.10 -14.77
C PRO A 84 5.78 11.08 -14.95
N HIS A 85 6.46 10.98 -16.08
CA HIS A 85 7.48 11.97 -16.48
C HIS A 85 6.85 13.27 -17.01
N ARG A 86 5.55 13.25 -17.32
CA ARG A 86 4.82 14.40 -17.84
C ARG A 86 4.42 15.35 -16.71
N ASN A 87 4.80 16.61 -16.85
CA ASN A 87 4.32 17.68 -15.96
C ASN A 87 2.92 18.12 -16.42
N ILE A 88 1.91 17.84 -15.59
CA ILE A 88 0.53 18.28 -15.81
C ILE A 88 0.33 19.58 -15.03
N ARG A 89 -0.07 20.66 -15.72
CA ARG A 89 -0.38 21.94 -15.08
C ARG A 89 -1.62 21.79 -14.19
N SER A 90 -1.56 22.32 -12.97
CA SER A 90 -2.71 22.29 -12.06
C SER A 90 -3.82 23.20 -12.57
N LEU A 91 -5.06 22.70 -12.51
CA LEU A 91 -6.23 23.53 -12.76
C LEU A 91 -6.46 24.43 -11.54
N ARG A 92 -6.34 25.74 -11.73
CA ARG A 92 -6.74 26.72 -10.72
C ARG A 92 -8.24 26.98 -10.86
N ILE A 93 -9.00 26.70 -9.81
CA ILE A 93 -10.41 27.08 -9.75
C ILE A 93 -10.46 28.62 -9.69
N ARG A 94 -11.03 29.27 -10.71
CA ARG A 94 -11.40 30.69 -10.60
C ARG A 94 -12.52 30.76 -9.56
N SER A 95 -12.32 31.52 -8.49
CA SER A 95 -13.39 31.82 -7.54
C SER A 95 -14.57 32.38 -8.32
N VAL A 96 -15.69 31.66 -8.36
CA VAL A 96 -16.94 32.19 -8.88
C VAL A 96 -17.34 33.27 -7.88
N ARG A 97 -17.23 34.54 -8.29
CA ARG A 97 -17.80 35.63 -7.50
C ARG A 97 -19.29 35.34 -7.39
N SER A 98 -19.78 35.25 -6.16
CA SER A 98 -21.20 35.07 -5.86
C SER A 98 -22.02 36.06 -6.69
N ALA A 99 -22.74 35.57 -7.69
CA ALA A 99 -23.83 36.32 -8.28
C ALA A 99 -24.82 36.55 -7.14
N ARG A 100 -24.93 37.81 -6.73
CA ARG A 100 -25.88 38.28 -5.73
C ARG A 100 -27.24 38.22 -6.40
N TRP A 101 -27.98 37.13 -6.18
CA TRP A 101 -29.37 37.02 -6.63
C TRP A 101 -30.15 38.13 -5.93
N SER A 102 -30.54 39.15 -6.70
CA SER A 102 -31.39 40.23 -6.24
C SER A 102 -32.76 40.02 -6.87
N CYS A 103 -33.75 39.85 -5.99
CA CYS A 103 -35.19 39.74 -6.17
C CYS A 103 -35.73 38.54 -6.95
#